data_AF-A0A2T1HUP0-F1
#
_entry.id   AF-A0A2T1HUP0-F1
#
_cell.length_a   1.000
_cell.length_b   1.000
_cell.length_c   1.000
_cell.angle_alpha   90.00
_cell.angle_beta   90.00
_cell.angle_gamma   90.00
#
_symmetry.space_group_name_H-M   'P 1'
#
loop_
_entity.id
_entity.type
_entity.pdbx_description
1 polymer ?
#
loop_
_entity_poly.entity_id
_entity_poly.type
_entity_poly.pdbx_seq_one_letter_code
_entity_poly.pdbx_strand_id
1 'polypeptide(L)'
;MRGSWTRALLAAAVGTLLGCVAASAKDYAVQVAYEPPKNPAHEEIAKQLREHQALEKIRDHMQGMRFPRPLTIKVEGCDGDVNAAYDPDEATVSICYEYLAYIQELSHDIPPVGLKEGLTPSNYVVGPFYEVVLHELAHAIFDLKKVPVLGREEDAADQVATFVLLHIGKNETRRVIASLAVMYAKEAQDEKPGLKQFADEHGLPAQRFFNLLCMSYGADPKTFGDLVDRKYLPSERAGSCSDEYKQVRYAVQKLIAPGLDWRPRTGKEHVAGSR
;
A
#
# COMPACT_ATOMS: atom_id res chain seq x y z
N MET A 1 4.18 71.48 53.64
CA MET A 1 5.21 70.79 52.84
C MET A 1 4.73 69.36 52.58
N ARG A 2 4.61 68.99 51.29
CA ARG A 2 4.68 67.62 50.70
C ARG A 2 3.74 66.54 51.27
N GLY A 3 2.94 65.82 50.49
CA GLY A 3 2.81 65.74 49.04
C GLY A 3 1.92 64.56 48.63
N SER A 4 1.32 64.72 47.45
CA SER A 4 1.02 63.70 46.43
C SER A 4 0.19 62.47 46.79
N TRP A 5 -1.01 62.48 46.24
CA TRP A 5 -1.86 61.34 45.96
C TRP A 5 -1.15 60.38 45.00
N THR A 6 -1.20 59.06 45.26
CA THR A 6 -1.05 58.05 44.21
C THR A 6 -2.00 56.90 44.49
N ARG A 7 -2.99 56.75 43.60
CA ARG A 7 -3.88 55.60 43.50
C ARG A 7 -3.05 54.44 42.93
N ALA A 8 -2.89 53.36 43.68
CA ALA A 8 -2.41 52.11 43.12
C ALA A 8 -3.59 51.38 42.47
N LEU A 9 -3.53 51.24 41.15
CA LEU A 9 -4.48 50.47 40.34
C LEU A 9 -4.39 48.99 40.70
N LEU A 10 -5.51 48.40 41.09
CA LEU A 10 -5.73 46.95 41.05
C LEU A 10 -5.71 46.51 39.58
N ALA A 11 -4.63 45.88 39.14
CA ALA A 11 -4.58 45.18 37.87
C ALA A 11 -5.42 43.90 38.00
N ALA A 12 -6.65 43.93 37.48
CA ALA A 12 -7.43 42.72 37.25
C ALA A 12 -6.76 41.93 36.12
N ALA A 13 -6.01 40.88 36.46
CA ALA A 13 -5.54 39.90 35.50
C ALA A 13 -6.75 39.11 34.99
N VAL A 14 -7.32 39.55 33.87
CA VAL A 14 -8.26 38.75 33.09
C VAL A 14 -7.42 37.66 32.42
N GLY A 15 -7.29 36.52 33.10
CA GLY A 15 -6.74 35.31 32.53
C GLY A 15 -7.70 34.79 31.46
N THR A 16 -7.47 35.16 30.20
CA THR A 16 -8.12 34.52 29.06
C THR A 16 -7.58 33.09 29.00
N LEU A 17 -8.29 32.16 29.63
CA LEU A 17 -8.15 30.74 29.36
C LEU A 17 -8.52 30.53 27.88
N LEU A 18 -7.52 30.62 26.99
CA LEU A 18 -7.61 29.96 25.69
C LEU A 18 -7.65 28.47 26.00
N GLY A 19 -8.85 27.95 26.23
CA GLY A 19 -9.11 26.53 26.13
C GLY A 19 -8.76 26.13 24.71
N CYS A 20 -7.62 25.47 24.52
CA CYS A 20 -7.42 24.59 23.39
C CYS A 20 -8.54 23.55 23.47
N VAL A 21 -9.65 23.81 22.77
CA VAL A 21 -10.56 22.75 22.38
C VAL A 21 -9.72 21.90 21.44
N ALA A 22 -9.13 20.83 21.97
CA ALA A 22 -8.60 19.77 21.15
C ALA A 22 -9.78 19.31 20.29
N ALA A 23 -9.79 19.72 19.02
CA ALA A 23 -10.72 19.18 18.06
C ALA A 23 -10.56 17.66 18.15
N SER A 24 -11.62 16.97 18.57
CA SER A 24 -11.63 15.51 18.52
C SER A 24 -11.24 15.14 17.09
N ALA A 25 -10.06 14.55 16.91
CA ALA A 25 -9.63 14.06 15.61
C ALA A 25 -10.74 13.14 15.12
N LYS A 26 -11.47 13.56 14.08
CA LYS A 26 -12.44 12.71 13.43
C LYS A 26 -11.62 11.66 12.71
N ASP A 27 -11.68 10.43 13.19
CA ASP A 27 -11.07 9.31 12.49
C ASP A 27 -11.94 8.98 11.28
N TYR A 28 -11.43 9.28 10.09
CA TYR A 28 -12.14 8.98 8.85
C TYR A 28 -11.77 7.58 8.38
N ALA A 29 -12.79 6.79 8.06
CA ALA A 29 -12.60 5.55 7.31
C ALA A 29 -12.20 5.88 5.87
N VAL A 30 -11.39 5.00 5.27
CA VAL A 30 -11.04 5.08 3.85
C VAL A 30 -12.30 4.89 3.00
N GLN A 31 -12.49 5.78 2.03
CA GLN A 31 -13.62 5.75 1.08
C GLN A 31 -13.20 5.05 -0.20
N VAL A 32 -14.16 4.48 -0.92
CA VAL A 32 -13.93 3.84 -2.21
C VAL A 32 -14.87 4.40 -3.26
N ALA A 33 -14.38 4.56 -4.49
CA ALA A 33 -15.19 5.02 -5.62
C ALA A 33 -14.81 4.26 -6.91
N TYR A 34 -15.80 4.09 -7.78
CA TYR A 34 -15.61 3.50 -9.11
C TYR A 34 -16.19 4.44 -10.15
N GLU A 35 -15.36 5.29 -10.72
CA GLU A 35 -15.79 6.22 -11.76
C GLU A 35 -16.14 5.46 -13.04
N PRO A 36 -17.10 5.95 -13.85
CA PRO A 36 -17.37 5.36 -15.16
C PRO A 36 -16.11 5.37 -16.04
N PRO A 37 -15.78 4.26 -16.72
CA PRO A 37 -14.67 4.27 -17.67
C PRO A 37 -14.96 5.22 -18.84
N LYS A 38 -13.92 5.94 -19.29
CA LYS A 38 -14.00 6.78 -20.50
C LYS A 38 -13.91 5.95 -21.78
N ASN A 39 -13.19 4.83 -21.74
CA ASN A 39 -13.03 3.89 -22.84
C ASN A 39 -14.01 2.71 -22.68
N PRO A 40 -14.90 2.44 -23.67
CA PRO A 40 -15.82 1.29 -23.62
C PRO A 40 -15.14 -0.07 -23.42
N ALA A 41 -13.87 -0.22 -23.84
CA ALA A 41 -13.12 -1.45 -23.63
C ALA A 41 -12.90 -1.79 -22.14
N HIS A 42 -13.02 -0.81 -21.24
CA HIS A 42 -12.81 -0.98 -19.80
C HIS A 42 -14.12 -1.24 -19.03
N GLU A 43 -15.28 -1.31 -19.69
CA GLU A 43 -16.58 -1.52 -19.04
C GLU A 43 -16.65 -2.84 -18.28
N GLU A 44 -16.14 -3.93 -18.86
CA GLU A 44 -16.16 -5.24 -18.20
C GLU A 44 -15.20 -5.28 -16.99
N ILE A 45 -14.05 -4.60 -17.07
CA ILE A 45 -13.12 -4.44 -15.94
C ILE A 45 -13.84 -3.70 -14.80
N ALA A 46 -14.49 -2.57 -15.10
CA ALA A 46 -15.22 -1.78 -14.12
C ALA A 46 -16.36 -2.58 -13.45
N LYS A 47 -17.06 -3.40 -14.23
CA LYS A 47 -18.11 -4.29 -13.73
C LYS A 47 -17.54 -5.34 -12.78
N GLN A 48 -16.49 -6.06 -13.19
CA GLN A 48 -15.87 -7.11 -12.38
C GLN A 48 -15.33 -6.57 -11.05
N LEU A 49 -14.68 -5.39 -11.07
CA LEU A 49 -14.20 -4.75 -9.85
C LEU A 49 -15.33 -4.47 -8.85
N ARG A 50 -16.45 -3.93 -9.32
CA ARG A 50 -17.63 -3.65 -8.49
C ARG A 50 -18.28 -4.93 -7.98
N GLU A 51 -18.49 -5.92 -8.85
CA GLU A 51 -19.07 -7.22 -8.48
C GLU A 51 -18.24 -7.95 -7.42
N HIS A 52 -16.91 -7.82 -7.49
CA HIS A 52 -16.00 -8.43 -6.54
C HIS A 52 -15.67 -7.54 -5.33
N GLN A 53 -16.22 -6.33 -5.27
CA GLN A 53 -15.95 -5.34 -4.21
C GLN A 53 -14.44 -5.17 -3.98
N ALA A 54 -13.69 -4.99 -5.07
CA ALA A 54 -12.24 -5.10 -5.10
C ALA A 54 -11.55 -4.06 -4.19
N LEU A 55 -11.95 -2.79 -4.28
CA LEU A 55 -11.44 -1.73 -3.42
C LEU A 55 -11.91 -1.87 -1.97
N GLU A 56 -13.13 -2.36 -1.74
CA GLU A 56 -13.67 -2.59 -0.41
C GLU A 56 -12.86 -3.63 0.35
N LYS A 57 -12.42 -4.71 -0.32
CA LYS A 57 -11.55 -5.72 0.29
C LYS A 57 -10.22 -5.12 0.74
N ILE A 58 -9.62 -4.25 -0.07
CA ILE A 58 -8.39 -3.53 0.29
C ILE A 58 -8.63 -2.58 1.47
N ARG A 59 -9.70 -1.77 1.39
CA ARG A 59 -10.14 -0.90 2.50
C ARG A 59 -10.31 -1.69 3.81
N ASP A 60 -10.84 -2.90 3.73
CA ASP A 60 -11.10 -3.74 4.90
C ASP A 60 -9.81 -4.25 5.56
N HIS A 61 -8.71 -4.41 4.80
CA HIS A 61 -7.38 -4.65 5.36
C HIS A 61 -6.80 -3.43 6.10
N MET A 62 -7.27 -2.22 5.79
CA MET A 62 -6.88 -0.97 6.43
C MET A 62 -7.72 -0.64 7.67
N GLN A 63 -8.71 -1.47 8.02
CA GLN A 63 -9.55 -1.26 9.20
C GLN A 63 -8.71 -1.20 10.48
N GLY A 64 -8.91 -0.13 11.26
CA GLY A 64 -8.14 0.17 12.46
C GLY A 64 -7.05 1.22 12.23
N MET A 65 -6.71 1.52 10.97
CA MET A 65 -5.89 2.68 10.65
C MET A 65 -6.74 3.95 10.69
N ARG A 66 -6.19 4.98 11.33
CA ARG A 66 -6.82 6.29 11.49
C ARG A 66 -6.08 7.34 10.67
N PHE A 67 -6.83 8.13 9.93
CA PHE A 67 -6.33 9.22 9.08
C PHE A 67 -6.88 10.57 9.57
N PRO A 68 -6.08 11.65 9.49
CA PRO A 68 -6.48 12.98 9.96
C PRO A 68 -7.56 13.65 9.09
N ARG A 69 -7.78 13.14 7.88
CA ARG A 69 -8.82 13.57 6.94
C ARG A 69 -9.30 12.39 6.10
N PRO A 70 -10.44 12.50 5.39
CA PRO A 70 -10.87 11.46 4.47
C PRO A 70 -9.80 11.14 3.43
N LEU A 71 -9.55 9.85 3.22
CA LEU A 71 -8.72 9.30 2.16
C LEU A 71 -9.63 8.49 1.23
N THR A 72 -9.56 8.74 -0.07
CA THR A 72 -10.35 8.02 -1.08
C THR A 72 -9.45 7.14 -1.92
N ILE A 73 -9.89 5.92 -2.21
CA ILE A 73 -9.31 5.07 -3.26
C ILE A 73 -10.33 5.02 -4.40
N LYS A 74 -9.93 5.34 -5.62
CA LYS A 74 -10.81 5.28 -6.77
C LYS A 74 -10.19 4.58 -7.97
N VAL A 75 -11.05 4.04 -8.82
CA VAL A 75 -10.68 3.63 -10.18
C VAL A 75 -11.33 4.58 -11.18
N GLU A 76 -10.57 5.07 -12.15
CA GLU A 76 -11.03 6.03 -13.16
C GLU A 76 -10.37 5.81 -14.53
N GLY A 77 -10.87 6.47 -15.57
CA GLY A 77 -10.22 6.46 -16.89
C GLY A 77 -9.23 7.60 -17.05
N CYS A 78 -7.99 7.27 -17.42
CA CYS A 78 -6.86 8.22 -17.45
C CYS A 78 -6.43 8.60 -18.87
N ASP A 79 -7.37 8.64 -19.81
CA ASP A 79 -7.13 9.15 -21.17
C ASP A 79 -5.98 8.44 -21.94
N GLY A 80 -5.76 7.15 -21.65
CA GLY A 80 -4.72 6.33 -22.27
C GLY A 80 -3.46 6.12 -21.42
N ASP A 81 -3.32 6.80 -20.28
CA ASP A 81 -2.17 6.64 -19.40
C ASP A 81 -2.30 5.39 -18.52
N VAL A 82 -1.34 4.47 -18.66
CA VAL A 82 -1.19 3.27 -17.82
C VAL A 82 -0.55 3.71 -16.50
N ASN A 83 -1.37 4.10 -15.52
CA ASN A 83 -0.85 4.69 -14.30
C ASN A 83 -1.66 4.37 -13.04
N ALA A 84 -1.07 4.68 -11.89
CA ALA A 84 -1.71 4.83 -10.60
C ALA A 84 -0.97 5.94 -9.84
N ALA A 85 -1.67 6.72 -9.02
CA ALA A 85 -1.04 7.80 -8.28
C ALA A 85 -1.81 8.20 -7.03
N TYR A 86 -1.08 8.63 -6.01
CA TYR A 86 -1.60 9.38 -4.87
C TYR A 86 -1.52 10.89 -5.11
N ASP A 87 -2.66 11.58 -4.99
CA ASP A 87 -2.77 13.03 -4.96
C ASP A 87 -2.78 13.55 -3.50
N PRO A 88 -1.74 14.29 -3.04
CA PRO A 88 -1.65 14.81 -1.68
C PRO A 88 -2.60 15.97 -1.37
N ASP A 89 -3.05 16.72 -2.38
CA ASP A 89 -3.98 17.84 -2.20
C ASP A 89 -5.39 17.31 -1.95
N GLU A 90 -5.82 16.30 -2.70
CA GLU A 90 -7.15 15.69 -2.55
C GLU A 90 -7.19 14.57 -1.50
N ALA A 91 -6.05 13.96 -1.16
CA ALA A 91 -5.95 12.67 -0.46
C ALA A 91 -6.73 11.58 -1.21
N THR A 92 -6.36 11.41 -2.47
CA THR A 92 -7.00 10.45 -3.36
C THR A 92 -5.95 9.57 -3.99
N VAL A 93 -6.12 8.25 -3.84
CA VAL A 93 -5.41 7.24 -4.64
C VAL A 93 -6.26 6.95 -5.87
N SER A 94 -5.70 7.19 -7.05
CA SER A 94 -6.32 6.95 -8.34
C SER A 94 -5.66 5.78 -9.04
N ILE A 95 -6.44 4.78 -9.44
CA ILE A 95 -5.98 3.68 -10.31
C ILE A 95 -6.62 3.84 -11.70
N CYS A 96 -5.80 3.87 -12.74
CA CYS A 96 -6.30 3.97 -14.09
C CYS A 96 -6.85 2.63 -14.58
N TYR A 97 -8.00 2.62 -15.24
CA TYR A 97 -8.50 1.41 -15.91
C TYR A 97 -7.51 0.88 -16.96
N GLU A 98 -6.70 1.76 -17.54
CA GLU A 98 -5.60 1.44 -18.44
C GLU A 98 -4.53 0.55 -17.77
N TYR A 99 -4.19 0.80 -16.50
CA TYR A 99 -3.31 -0.07 -15.72
C TYR A 99 -3.92 -1.45 -15.52
N LEU A 100 -5.23 -1.51 -15.24
CA LEU A 100 -5.95 -2.77 -15.06
C LEU A 100 -6.03 -3.58 -16.36
N ALA A 101 -6.22 -2.91 -17.49
CA ALA A 101 -6.16 -3.52 -18.81
C ALA A 101 -4.75 -4.05 -19.13
N TYR A 102 -3.70 -3.29 -18.77
CA TYR A 102 -2.31 -3.73 -18.92
C TYR A 102 -2.02 -5.01 -18.14
N ILE A 103 -2.36 -5.08 -16.85
CA ILE A 103 -2.12 -6.31 -16.06
C ILE A 103 -3.00 -7.48 -16.52
N GLN A 104 -4.19 -7.21 -17.09
CA GLN A 104 -5.02 -8.23 -17.71
C GLN A 104 -4.35 -8.80 -18.97
N GLU A 105 -3.73 -7.95 -19.79
CA GLU A 105 -2.98 -8.43 -20.96
C GLU A 105 -1.77 -9.27 -20.56
N LEU A 106 -1.02 -8.85 -19.53
CA LEU A 106 0.07 -9.67 -18.98
C LEU A 106 -0.42 -11.05 -18.51
N SER A 107 -1.66 -11.14 -18.02
CA SER A 107 -2.27 -12.37 -17.53
C SER A 107 -2.51 -13.40 -18.65
N HIS A 108 -2.49 -12.99 -19.92
CA HIS A 108 -2.62 -13.88 -21.07
C HIS A 108 -1.31 -14.60 -21.44
N ASP A 109 -0.15 -14.08 -21.00
CA ASP A 109 1.18 -14.59 -21.31
C ASP A 109 1.94 -15.00 -20.02
N ILE A 110 1.27 -15.76 -19.15
CA ILE A 110 1.88 -16.25 -17.91
C ILE A 110 2.97 -17.28 -18.26
N PRO A 111 4.23 -17.06 -17.87
CA PRO A 111 5.32 -17.98 -18.20
C PRO A 111 5.16 -19.33 -17.48
N PRO A 112 5.79 -20.42 -17.97
CA PRO A 112 5.68 -21.75 -17.37
C PRO A 112 6.01 -21.82 -15.88
N VAL A 113 6.89 -20.93 -15.39
CA VAL A 113 7.18 -20.82 -13.96
C VAL A 113 5.97 -20.35 -13.16
N GLY A 114 5.24 -19.35 -13.66
CA GLY A 114 4.01 -18.85 -13.03
C GLY A 114 2.89 -19.89 -13.05
N LEU A 115 2.74 -20.62 -14.15
CA LEU A 115 1.77 -21.73 -14.23
C LEU A 115 2.05 -22.82 -13.19
N LYS A 116 3.33 -23.11 -12.91
CA LYS A 116 3.75 -24.06 -11.85
C LYS A 116 3.44 -23.56 -10.44
N GLU A 117 3.34 -22.25 -10.24
CA GLU A 117 2.85 -21.65 -8.98
C GLU A 117 1.31 -21.69 -8.86
N GLY A 118 0.61 -22.24 -9.84
CA GLY A 118 -0.86 -22.30 -9.87
C GLY A 118 -1.51 -21.00 -10.34
N LEU A 119 -0.76 -20.14 -11.04
CA LEU A 119 -1.32 -18.91 -11.60
C LEU A 119 -2.23 -19.21 -12.80
N THR A 120 -3.34 -18.51 -12.84
CA THR A 120 -4.30 -18.46 -13.94
C THR A 120 -4.51 -16.99 -14.32
N PRO A 121 -5.02 -16.67 -15.52
CA PRO A 121 -5.29 -15.28 -15.89
C PRO A 121 -6.13 -14.54 -14.83
N SER A 122 -7.17 -15.20 -14.32
CA SER A 122 -8.07 -14.65 -13.30
C SER A 122 -7.44 -14.39 -11.94
N ASN A 123 -6.46 -15.20 -11.52
CA ASN A 123 -5.82 -15.03 -10.21
C ASN A 123 -4.51 -14.24 -10.28
N TYR A 124 -3.91 -14.14 -11.47
CA TYR A 124 -2.69 -13.38 -11.72
C TYR A 124 -2.90 -11.91 -11.40
N VAL A 125 -3.96 -11.32 -11.95
CA VAL A 125 -4.28 -9.88 -11.84
C VAL A 125 -4.48 -9.40 -10.40
N VAL A 126 -4.83 -10.30 -9.47
CA VAL A 126 -5.09 -9.95 -8.07
C VAL A 126 -3.83 -9.39 -7.39
N GLY A 127 -2.67 -9.98 -7.65
CA GLY A 127 -1.42 -9.54 -7.03
C GLY A 127 -1.01 -8.13 -7.47
N PRO A 128 -0.77 -7.89 -8.78
CA PRO A 128 -0.47 -6.57 -9.32
C PRO A 128 -1.48 -5.50 -8.91
N PHE A 129 -2.78 -5.83 -8.93
CA PHE A 129 -3.81 -4.90 -8.48
C PHE A 129 -3.67 -4.54 -6.98
N TYR A 130 -3.45 -5.52 -6.11
CA TYR A 130 -3.29 -5.23 -4.68
C TYR A 130 -2.00 -4.45 -4.43
N GLU A 131 -0.91 -4.81 -5.10
CA GLU A 131 0.38 -4.15 -4.92
C GLU A 131 0.31 -2.68 -5.31
N VAL A 132 -0.18 -2.34 -6.51
CA VAL A 132 -0.25 -0.94 -6.94
C VAL A 132 -1.13 -0.10 -6.01
N VAL A 133 -2.28 -0.63 -5.58
CA VAL A 133 -3.17 0.11 -4.66
C VAL A 133 -2.51 0.30 -3.30
N LEU A 134 -1.86 -0.74 -2.78
CA LEU A 134 -1.18 -0.68 -1.47
C LEU A 134 0.08 0.19 -1.52
N HIS A 135 0.75 0.26 -2.67
CA HIS A 135 1.88 1.13 -2.93
C HIS A 135 1.44 2.61 -2.87
N GLU A 136 0.41 2.99 -3.64
CA GLU A 136 -0.13 4.35 -3.58
C GLU A 136 -0.71 4.71 -2.21
N LEU A 137 -1.33 3.73 -1.53
CA LEU A 137 -1.76 3.92 -0.15
C LEU A 137 -0.58 4.14 0.81
N ALA A 138 0.61 3.61 0.53
CA ALA A 138 1.79 3.87 1.33
C ALA A 138 2.23 5.34 1.21
N HIS A 139 2.21 5.94 0.02
CA HIS A 139 2.41 7.39 -0.15
C HIS A 139 1.38 8.21 0.63
N ALA A 140 0.10 7.81 0.54
CA ALA A 140 -0.97 8.45 1.32
C ALA A 140 -0.71 8.36 2.84
N ILE A 141 -0.23 7.21 3.31
CA ILE A 141 0.14 7.01 4.72
C ILE A 141 1.32 7.92 5.11
N PHE A 142 2.35 7.99 4.27
CA PHE A 142 3.54 8.80 4.53
C PHE A 142 3.18 10.27 4.65
N ASP A 143 2.41 10.79 3.70
CA ASP A 143 1.97 12.18 3.71
C ASP A 143 0.99 12.46 4.85
N LEU A 144 -0.13 11.74 4.94
CA LEU A 144 -1.21 12.08 5.87
C LEU A 144 -0.81 11.88 7.32
N LYS A 145 0.01 10.85 7.62
CA LYS A 145 0.46 10.58 8.99
C LYS A 145 1.82 11.18 9.31
N LYS A 146 2.44 11.89 8.34
CA LYS A 146 3.79 12.47 8.46
C LYS A 146 4.82 11.43 8.91
N VAL A 147 4.75 10.25 8.31
CA VAL A 147 5.72 9.18 8.57
C VAL A 147 7.05 9.60 7.96
N PRO A 148 8.14 9.66 8.75
CA PRO A 148 9.45 9.98 8.20
C PRO A 148 9.93 8.82 7.32
N VAL A 149 10.30 9.12 6.08
CA VAL A 149 10.91 8.18 5.15
C VAL A 149 12.39 8.51 5.01
N LEU A 150 13.24 7.52 5.28
CA LEU A 150 14.70 7.63 5.12
C LEU A 150 15.14 6.66 4.02
N GLY A 151 15.70 7.17 2.92
CA GLY A 151 16.05 6.38 1.74
C GLY A 151 15.21 6.77 0.53
N ARG A 152 14.98 5.81 -0.38
CA ARG A 152 14.08 5.99 -1.54
C ARG A 152 12.64 5.76 -1.11
N GLU A 153 11.75 6.68 -1.44
CA GLU A 153 10.35 6.61 -1.03
C GLU A 153 9.61 5.45 -1.70
N GLU A 154 9.84 5.24 -3.01
CA GLU A 154 9.30 4.10 -3.77
C GLU A 154 9.64 2.74 -3.15
N ASP A 155 10.91 2.56 -2.74
CA ASP A 155 11.33 1.31 -2.08
C ASP A 155 10.63 1.15 -0.71
N ALA A 156 10.37 2.25 0.01
CA ALA A 156 9.62 2.22 1.26
C ALA A 156 8.13 1.92 1.03
N ALA A 157 7.54 2.45 -0.04
CA ALA A 157 6.17 2.16 -0.45
C ALA A 157 6.00 0.67 -0.80
N ASP A 158 6.91 0.10 -1.60
CA ASP A 158 6.97 -1.34 -1.91
C ASP A 158 7.07 -2.20 -0.65
N GLN A 159 7.88 -1.78 0.32
CA GLN A 159 8.06 -2.49 1.59
C GLN A 159 6.77 -2.49 2.43
N VAL A 160 6.06 -1.36 2.49
CA VAL A 160 4.77 -1.27 3.18
C VAL A 160 3.72 -2.11 2.47
N ALA A 161 3.63 -2.02 1.14
CA ALA A 161 2.71 -2.81 0.34
C ALA A 161 2.95 -4.32 0.53
N THR A 162 4.20 -4.77 0.38
CA THR A 162 4.59 -6.16 0.60
C THR A 162 4.31 -6.61 2.03
N PHE A 163 4.59 -5.75 3.02
CA PHE A 163 4.26 -6.04 4.40
C PHE A 163 2.76 -6.29 4.59
N VAL A 164 1.88 -5.45 4.04
CA VAL A 164 0.42 -5.65 4.13
C VAL A 164 -0.01 -6.93 3.41
N LEU A 165 0.51 -7.19 2.20
CA LEU A 165 0.26 -8.41 1.42
C LEU A 165 0.61 -9.70 2.18
N LEU A 166 1.65 -9.67 3.02
CA LEU A 166 2.05 -10.82 3.83
C LEU A 166 1.06 -11.14 4.97
N HIS A 167 0.07 -10.27 5.22
CA HIS A 167 -0.93 -10.43 6.28
C HIS A 167 -2.37 -10.62 5.76
N ILE A 168 -2.59 -10.72 4.44
CA ILE A 168 -3.93 -10.93 3.86
C ILE A 168 -4.47 -12.36 4.02
N GLY A 169 -3.60 -13.31 4.43
CA GLY A 169 -3.96 -14.70 4.73
C GLY A 169 -3.13 -15.70 3.93
N LYS A 170 -2.67 -16.78 4.58
CA LYS A 170 -1.60 -17.66 4.06
C LYS A 170 -1.81 -18.19 2.63
N ASN A 171 -3.01 -18.69 2.32
CA ASN A 171 -3.29 -19.26 0.99
C ASN A 171 -3.35 -18.20 -0.11
N GLU A 172 -3.82 -17.00 0.22
CA GLU A 172 -3.87 -15.86 -0.71
C GLU A 172 -2.46 -15.26 -0.89
N THR A 173 -1.73 -15.08 0.21
CA THR A 173 -0.41 -14.48 0.24
C THR A 173 0.57 -15.19 -0.70
N ARG A 174 0.69 -16.53 -0.67
CA ARG A 174 1.64 -17.22 -1.57
C ARG A 174 1.34 -16.96 -3.04
N ARG A 175 0.07 -16.99 -3.41
CA ARG A 175 -0.37 -16.81 -4.80
C ARG A 175 -0.18 -15.36 -5.27
N VAL A 176 -0.54 -14.39 -4.43
CA VAL A 176 -0.37 -12.96 -4.71
C VAL A 176 1.12 -12.60 -4.87
N ILE A 177 1.97 -13.08 -3.97
CA ILE A 177 3.42 -12.86 -4.09
C ILE A 177 3.97 -13.52 -5.36
N ALA A 178 3.49 -14.72 -5.73
CA ALA A 178 3.91 -15.38 -6.95
C ALA A 178 3.52 -14.59 -8.22
N SER A 179 2.32 -14.02 -8.30
CA SER A 179 1.94 -13.23 -9.48
C SER A 179 2.73 -11.93 -9.61
N LEU A 180 3.04 -11.26 -8.51
CA LEU A 180 3.93 -10.09 -8.49
C LEU A 180 5.36 -10.45 -8.90
N ALA A 181 5.91 -11.53 -8.36
CA ALA A 181 7.24 -11.99 -8.73
C ALA A 181 7.32 -12.32 -10.23
N VAL A 182 6.28 -12.92 -10.80
CA VAL A 182 6.19 -13.19 -12.24
C VAL A 182 6.12 -11.89 -13.05
N MET A 183 5.32 -10.91 -12.62
CA MET A 183 5.23 -9.60 -13.27
C MET A 183 6.59 -8.90 -13.32
N TYR A 184 7.21 -8.69 -12.15
CA TYR A 184 8.52 -8.01 -12.08
C TYR A 184 9.61 -8.78 -12.82
N ALA A 185 9.58 -10.13 -12.82
CA ALA A 185 10.52 -10.92 -13.58
C ALA A 185 10.35 -10.78 -15.10
N LYS A 186 9.12 -10.57 -15.58
CA LYS A 186 8.83 -10.30 -17.00
C LYS A 186 9.30 -8.89 -17.37
N GLU A 187 8.95 -7.89 -16.58
CA GLU A 187 9.42 -6.51 -16.77
C GLU A 187 10.95 -6.42 -16.76
N ALA A 188 11.61 -7.13 -15.84
CA ALA A 188 13.07 -7.19 -15.78
C ALA A 188 13.72 -7.87 -17.01
N GLN A 189 13.00 -8.76 -17.70
CA GLN A 189 13.47 -9.39 -18.95
C GLN A 189 13.28 -8.47 -20.15
N ASP A 190 12.16 -7.74 -20.18
CA ASP A 190 11.82 -6.83 -21.26
C ASP A 190 12.64 -5.53 -21.18
N GLU A 191 13.04 -5.13 -19.98
CA GLU A 191 13.82 -3.92 -19.75
C GLU A 191 15.33 -4.11 -19.99
N LYS A 192 15.92 -3.19 -20.77
CA LYS A 192 17.36 -2.99 -20.88
C LYS A 192 17.70 -1.61 -20.31
N PRO A 193 18.05 -1.51 -19.01
CA PRO A 193 18.16 -0.21 -18.36
C PRO A 193 19.33 0.60 -18.94
N GLY A 194 19.01 1.77 -19.48
CA GLY A 194 19.98 2.79 -19.84
C GLY A 194 20.22 3.76 -18.67
N LEU A 195 21.12 4.73 -18.87
CA LEU A 195 21.51 5.69 -17.82
C LEU A 195 20.33 6.48 -17.23
N LYS A 196 19.26 6.72 -18.00
CA LYS A 196 18.09 7.45 -17.51
C LYS A 196 17.27 6.63 -16.52
N GLN A 197 17.13 5.33 -16.74
CA GLN A 197 16.38 4.44 -15.84
C GLN A 197 17.03 4.33 -14.46
N PHE A 198 18.36 4.46 -14.37
CA PHE A 198 19.04 4.54 -13.07
C PHE A 198 18.80 5.84 -12.31
N ALA A 199 18.25 6.88 -12.96
CA ALA A 199 17.87 8.14 -12.33
C ALA A 199 16.37 8.23 -12.01
N ASP A 200 15.60 7.20 -12.37
CA ASP A 200 14.19 7.09 -12.03
C ASP A 200 14.03 6.93 -10.51
N GLU A 201 12.93 7.45 -9.96
CA GLU A 201 12.61 7.32 -8.55
C GLU A 201 12.21 5.90 -8.18
N HIS A 202 11.65 5.14 -9.13
CA HIS A 202 11.28 3.74 -8.97
C HIS A 202 12.48 2.81 -9.10
N GLY A 203 12.52 1.78 -8.27
CA GLY A 203 13.54 0.73 -8.37
C GLY A 203 13.43 0.00 -9.71
N LEU A 204 14.57 -0.48 -10.24
CA LEU A 204 14.52 -1.33 -11.43
C LEU A 204 13.66 -2.58 -11.13
N PRO A 205 12.90 -3.12 -12.10
CA PRO A 205 12.03 -4.28 -11.87
C PRO A 205 12.79 -5.48 -11.27
N ALA A 206 14.04 -5.70 -11.68
CA ALA A 206 14.89 -6.74 -11.09
C ALA A 206 15.19 -6.49 -9.60
N GLN A 207 15.38 -5.24 -9.17
CA GLN A 207 15.58 -4.89 -7.76
C GLN A 207 14.28 -5.09 -6.97
N ARG A 208 13.14 -4.61 -7.51
CA ARG A 208 11.81 -4.81 -6.91
C ARG A 208 11.49 -6.30 -6.75
N PHE A 209 11.78 -7.12 -7.77
CA PHE A 209 11.68 -8.59 -7.71
C PHE A 209 12.46 -9.19 -6.53
N PHE A 210 13.75 -8.89 -6.40
CA PHE A 210 14.55 -9.46 -5.32
C PHE A 210 14.15 -8.94 -3.94
N ASN A 211 13.72 -7.68 -3.84
CA ASN A 211 13.22 -7.11 -2.58
C ASN A 211 11.91 -7.78 -2.14
N LEU A 212 10.97 -8.01 -3.06
CA LEU A 212 9.73 -8.75 -2.83
C LEU A 212 10.00 -10.18 -2.32
N LEU A 213 10.87 -10.93 -3.01
CA LEU A 213 11.24 -12.29 -2.62
C LEU A 213 11.93 -12.31 -1.26
N CYS A 214 12.81 -11.35 -1.00
CA CYS A 214 13.53 -11.24 0.26
C CYS A 214 12.59 -10.95 1.43
N MET A 215 11.72 -9.95 1.31
CA MET A 215 10.69 -9.63 2.30
C MET A 215 9.78 -10.83 2.59
N SER A 216 9.36 -11.55 1.56
CA SER A 216 8.51 -12.74 1.68
C SER A 216 9.22 -13.90 2.39
N TYR A 217 10.46 -14.21 1.99
CA TYR A 217 11.30 -15.22 2.64
C TYR A 217 11.58 -14.85 4.10
N GLY A 218 11.93 -13.60 4.38
CA GLY A 218 12.22 -13.11 5.72
C GLY A 218 11.03 -13.17 6.69
N ALA A 219 9.82 -13.01 6.16
CA ALA A 219 8.58 -13.07 6.92
C ALA A 219 8.16 -14.49 7.30
N ASP A 220 8.20 -15.42 6.34
CA ASP A 220 7.81 -16.81 6.56
C ASP A 220 8.65 -17.79 5.73
N PRO A 221 9.84 -18.20 6.24
CA PRO A 221 10.69 -19.17 5.57
C PRO A 221 10.04 -20.55 5.39
N LYS A 222 8.94 -20.86 6.11
CA LYS A 222 8.24 -22.14 5.91
C LYS A 222 7.40 -22.11 4.63
N THR A 223 6.75 -20.98 4.36
CA THR A 223 5.92 -20.80 3.16
C THR A 223 6.75 -20.45 1.93
N PHE A 224 7.87 -19.73 2.12
CA PHE A 224 8.70 -19.19 1.05
C PHE A 224 10.10 -19.83 0.94
N GLY A 225 10.37 -20.90 1.69
CA GLY A 225 11.67 -21.58 1.68
C GLY A 225 12.10 -22.07 0.30
N ASP A 226 11.12 -22.48 -0.52
CA ASP A 226 11.32 -22.98 -1.87
C ASP A 226 11.93 -21.94 -2.82
N LEU A 227 11.84 -20.65 -2.51
CA LEU A 227 12.46 -19.58 -3.30
C LEU A 227 13.98 -19.74 -3.37
N VAL A 228 14.61 -20.19 -2.28
CA VAL A 228 16.06 -20.45 -2.24
C VAL A 228 16.35 -21.81 -2.87
N ASP A 229 15.57 -22.84 -2.54
CA ASP A 229 15.77 -24.21 -3.08
C ASP A 229 15.70 -24.24 -4.61
N ARG A 230 14.82 -23.42 -5.20
CA ARG A 230 14.62 -23.28 -6.65
C ARG A 230 15.51 -22.22 -7.28
N LYS A 231 16.39 -21.59 -6.49
CA LYS A 231 17.34 -20.54 -6.92
C LYS A 231 16.68 -19.28 -7.49
N TYR A 232 15.44 -18.99 -7.10
CA TYR A 232 14.79 -17.72 -7.41
C TYR A 232 15.34 -16.59 -6.53
N LEU A 233 15.70 -16.91 -5.29
CA LEU A 233 16.39 -16.01 -4.37
C LEU A 233 17.80 -16.56 -4.10
N PRO A 234 18.88 -15.82 -4.45
CA PRO A 234 20.24 -16.23 -4.11
C PRO A 234 20.39 -16.46 -2.60
N SER A 235 21.06 -17.55 -2.20
CA SER A 235 21.25 -17.89 -0.79
C SER A 235 21.99 -16.82 0.00
N GLU A 236 22.92 -16.11 -0.64
CA GLU A 236 23.61 -14.95 -0.05
C GLU A 236 22.63 -13.81 0.27
N ARG A 237 21.73 -13.46 -0.67
CA ARG A 237 20.67 -12.46 -0.46
C ARG A 237 19.73 -12.89 0.66
N ALA A 238 19.36 -14.17 0.70
CA ALA A 238 18.46 -14.72 1.73
C ALA A 238 18.99 -14.55 3.17
N GLY A 239 20.33 -14.46 3.33
CA GLY A 239 20.98 -14.34 4.64
C GLY A 239 20.57 -13.11 5.45
N SER A 240 20.22 -11.98 4.81
CA SER A 240 19.80 -10.75 5.49
C SER A 240 18.28 -10.55 5.55
N CYS A 241 17.51 -11.36 4.81
CA CYS A 241 16.08 -11.12 4.59
C CYS A 241 15.23 -11.15 5.86
N SER A 242 15.56 -12.00 6.84
CA SER A 242 14.85 -12.01 8.12
C SER A 242 15.00 -10.69 8.88
N ASP A 243 16.18 -10.06 8.81
CA ASP A 243 16.44 -8.81 9.51
C ASP A 243 15.83 -7.61 8.78
N GLU A 244 15.84 -7.62 7.46
CA GLU A 244 15.13 -6.62 6.64
C GLU A 244 13.62 -6.65 6.88
N TYR A 245 13.00 -7.83 6.87
CA TYR A 245 11.58 -7.95 7.23
C TYR A 245 11.29 -7.47 8.66
N LYS A 246 12.15 -7.81 9.64
CA LYS A 246 11.99 -7.33 11.02
C LYS A 246 12.09 -5.80 11.10
N GLN A 247 12.98 -5.18 10.33
CA GLN A 247 13.14 -3.74 10.26
C GLN A 247 11.87 -3.07 9.71
N VAL A 248 11.34 -3.56 8.59
CA VAL A 248 10.08 -3.05 8.02
C VAL A 248 8.93 -3.25 9.00
N ARG A 249 8.78 -4.46 9.56
CA ARG A 249 7.74 -4.75 10.56
C ARG A 249 7.82 -3.78 11.74
N TYR A 250 9.02 -3.52 12.26
CA TYR A 250 9.23 -2.58 13.35
C TYR A 250 8.78 -1.17 12.97
N ALA A 251 9.18 -0.68 11.79
CA ALA A 251 8.79 0.64 11.29
C ALA A 251 7.27 0.76 11.12
N VAL A 252 6.63 -0.20 10.46
CA VAL A 252 5.17 -0.22 10.26
C VAL A 252 4.42 -0.23 11.60
N GLN A 253 4.82 -1.11 12.53
CA GLN A 253 4.19 -1.22 13.85
C GLN A 253 4.42 0.00 14.74
N LYS A 254 5.48 0.76 14.52
CA LYS A 254 5.78 1.96 15.32
C LYS A 254 5.18 3.23 14.74
N LEU A 255 5.27 3.41 13.43
CA LEU A 255 5.00 4.69 12.78
C LEU A 255 3.65 4.71 12.05
N ILE A 256 3.21 3.59 11.48
CA ILE A 256 2.02 3.54 10.63
C ILE A 256 0.79 3.11 11.42
N ALA A 257 0.87 1.99 12.14
CA ALA A 257 -0.27 1.41 12.86
C ALA A 257 0.11 0.94 14.27
N PRO A 258 0.47 1.87 15.18
CA PRO A 258 0.78 1.52 16.56
C PRO A 258 -0.40 0.86 17.26
N GLY A 259 -0.18 -0.35 17.80
CA GLY A 259 -1.20 -1.12 18.52
C GLY A 259 -2.17 -1.90 17.64
N LEU A 260 -2.04 -1.85 16.32
CA LEU A 260 -2.85 -2.69 15.43
C LEU A 260 -2.36 -4.15 15.49
N ASP A 261 -3.32 -5.08 15.58
CA ASP A 261 -3.02 -6.51 15.50
C ASP A 261 -2.87 -6.92 14.03
N TRP A 262 -1.64 -7.26 13.66
CA TRP A 262 -1.28 -7.68 12.30
C TRP A 262 -1.41 -9.19 12.09
N ARG A 263 -1.94 -9.97 13.04
CA ARG A 263 -2.19 -11.40 12.80
C ARG A 263 -3.17 -11.57 11.62
N PRO A 264 -2.96 -12.56 10.74
CA PRO A 264 -3.89 -12.82 9.65
C PRO A 264 -5.31 -13.01 10.19
N ARG A 265 -6.26 -12.21 9.70
CA ARG A 265 -7.66 -12.35 10.11
C ARG A 265 -8.17 -13.71 9.64
N THR A 266 -8.43 -14.61 10.59
CA THR A 266 -9.08 -15.89 10.26
C THR A 266 -10.52 -15.59 9.86
N GLY A 267 -10.88 -15.81 8.59
CA GLY A 267 -12.21 -15.51 8.07
C GLY A 267 -13.32 -16.29 8.80
N LYS A 268 -13.84 -15.72 9.89
CA LYS A 268 -15.05 -16.17 10.62
C LYS A 268 -15.75 -15.05 11.41
N GLU A 269 -15.59 -13.78 11.06
CA GLU A 269 -16.41 -12.72 11.64
C GLU A 269 -17.17 -11.97 10.54
N HIS A 270 -18.16 -12.66 9.97
CA HIS A 270 -19.39 -11.97 9.58
C HIS A 270 -20.09 -11.55 10.87
N VAL A 271 -19.81 -10.33 11.35
CA VAL A 271 -20.68 -9.69 12.34
C VAL A 271 -21.93 -9.25 11.59
N ALA A 272 -22.90 -10.17 11.51
CA ALA A 272 -24.29 -9.80 11.37
C ALA A 272 -24.69 -9.00 12.62
N GLY A 273 -25.07 -7.73 12.48
CA GLY A 273 -25.56 -6.98 13.62
C GLY A 273 -25.75 -5.48 13.41
N SER A 274 -26.80 -5.09 12.70
CA SER A 274 -27.70 -4.03 13.19
C SER A 274 -29.04 -4.14 12.47
N ARG A 275 -30.04 -4.56 13.24
CA ARG A 275 -31.45 -4.23 12.97
C ARG A 275 -31.66 -2.74 13.14
#